data_AF-A0A7Y5SBF0-F1
#
_entry.id   AF-A0A7Y5SBF0-F1
#
_cell.length_a   1.000
_cell.length_b   1.000
_cell.length_c   1.000
_cell.angle_alpha   90.00
_cell.angle_beta   90.00
_cell.angle_gamma   90.00
#
_symmetry.space_group_name_H-M   'P 1'
#
loop_
_entity.id
_entity.type
_entity.pdbx_description
1 polymer ?
#
loop_
_entity_poly.entity_id
_entity_poly.type
_entity_poly.pdbx_seq_one_letter_code
_entity_poly.pdbx_strand_id
1 'polypeptide(L)'
;MPGTAQPSAFKGLRGRRLQSLKRPVPSDIAIAQAAVPRPIAEIAEELGILKSELEPYGHTKAKVHLEIRDRLAARPTGKYVVVTAITPTPLGEGKTTMTVGLSQALGAHLGKSVFTCIRQPSMGPTFGIKGGAAGGGYSQVIPMEDFNLHLTGDIHAVTAANNLLAAAIDTRVLYEDTHPDDRANMAAQCKKDASGKLLFSAVHARRAARLGIKAVSPEELSDAQVRDVFRLDIDPDSITWNRVVDVNDRMLRRIQIGLGAEENRPRTTGFDIAVASEVMAVLALSTGLEDMRNRLRKMVVGFDRKGRPVTADDLGAAGAMTVLLKDAIMPNLMQTLEGTPVFVHAGPFANIAHGNSSIIADQIALKLADYVVTEAGFGSDIGFEKFANVKCRSSGLRPSCAVVVATVRALKMHGGGPKVVAGKALDDAYTSENLALLKAGLPNLVRHVQNVRRYGVPVVVAVNTFTTDTDAEIQLVREAALAAGASAACRTSVWADGGAGA
;
A
#
# COMPACT_ATOMS: atom_id res chain seq x y z
N MET A 1 22.30 -12.81 -38.25
CA MET A 1 21.01 -13.50 -37.97
C MET A 1 20.03 -12.46 -37.46
N PRO A 2 18.77 -12.51 -37.89
CA PRO A 2 17.95 -11.32 -38.10
C PRO A 2 17.55 -10.67 -36.78
N GLY A 3 17.80 -9.36 -36.70
CA GLY A 3 17.34 -8.52 -35.61
C GLY A 3 15.83 -8.54 -35.56
N THR A 4 15.29 -9.02 -34.44
CA THR A 4 13.90 -8.81 -34.09
C THR A 4 13.71 -7.32 -33.87
N ALA A 5 12.98 -6.69 -34.78
CA ALA A 5 12.47 -5.34 -34.59
C ALA A 5 11.78 -5.28 -33.21
N GLN A 6 12.32 -4.48 -32.29
CA GLN A 6 11.56 -4.04 -31.13
C GLN A 6 10.26 -3.43 -31.68
N PRO A 7 9.07 -3.83 -31.19
CA PRO A 7 7.84 -3.18 -31.60
C PRO A 7 7.99 -1.67 -31.43
N SER A 8 7.97 -0.97 -32.55
CA SER A 8 7.96 0.47 -32.64
C SER A 8 6.79 0.99 -31.81
N ALA A 9 7.08 1.92 -30.89
CA ALA A 9 6.16 2.78 -30.15
C ALA A 9 4.86 2.11 -29.67
N PHE A 10 4.72 1.90 -28.34
CA PHE A 10 3.42 1.75 -27.71
C PHE A 10 2.44 2.70 -28.39
N LYS A 11 1.34 2.18 -28.93
CA LYS A 11 0.25 3.04 -29.42
C LYS A 11 -0.20 3.80 -28.18
N GLY A 12 0.28 5.04 -28.01
CA GLY A 12 0.08 5.79 -26.79
C GLY A 12 -1.39 5.73 -26.40
N LEU A 13 -1.65 5.26 -25.18
CA LEU A 13 -3.00 4.99 -24.70
C LEU A 13 -3.78 6.29 -24.74
N ARG A 14 -4.67 6.45 -25.73
CA ARG A 14 -5.52 7.63 -25.83
C ARG A 14 -6.68 7.43 -24.88
N GLY A 15 -6.57 8.02 -23.69
CA GLY A 15 -7.69 8.07 -22.76
C GLY A 15 -8.95 8.61 -23.44
N ARG A 16 -10.12 8.16 -22.99
CA ARG A 16 -11.42 8.59 -23.51
C ARG A 16 -11.90 9.79 -22.71
N ARG A 17 -11.92 10.96 -23.35
CA ARG A 17 -12.49 12.17 -22.73
C ARG A 17 -13.95 11.95 -22.39
N LEU A 18 -14.38 12.41 -21.21
CA LEU A 18 -15.79 12.41 -20.83
C LEU A 18 -16.56 13.41 -21.69
N GLN A 19 -17.67 12.98 -22.32
CA GLN A 19 -18.41 13.80 -23.28
C GLN A 19 -19.67 14.47 -22.72
N SER A 20 -20.13 14.07 -21.51
CA SER A 20 -21.40 14.56 -20.93
C SER A 20 -21.37 14.63 -19.40
N LEU A 21 -20.65 15.63 -18.86
CA LEU A 21 -20.61 15.89 -17.42
C LEU A 21 -21.96 16.45 -16.93
N LYS A 22 -22.49 15.91 -15.84
CA LYS A 22 -23.76 16.34 -15.22
C LYS A 22 -23.49 17.37 -14.12
N ARG A 23 -24.46 18.27 -13.96
CA ARG A 23 -24.50 19.31 -12.92
C ARG A 23 -25.92 19.38 -12.33
N PRO A 24 -26.09 19.41 -10.99
CA PRO A 24 -25.06 19.19 -9.97
C PRO A 24 -24.37 17.82 -10.15
N VAL A 25 -23.12 17.71 -9.70
CA VAL A 25 -22.33 16.48 -9.85
C VAL A 25 -23.08 15.33 -9.15
N PRO A 26 -23.35 14.20 -9.82
CA PRO A 26 -24.02 13.07 -9.19
C PRO A 26 -23.19 12.46 -8.06
N SER A 27 -23.78 11.56 -7.28
CA SER A 27 -23.02 10.79 -6.29
C SER A 27 -21.93 9.97 -6.95
N ASP A 28 -20.83 9.73 -6.22
CA ASP A 28 -19.65 9.03 -6.73
C ASP A 28 -20.01 7.65 -7.33
N ILE A 29 -20.87 6.89 -6.64
CA ILE A 29 -21.33 5.57 -7.11
C ILE A 29 -22.17 5.66 -8.37
N ALA A 30 -23.02 6.68 -8.52
CA ALA A 30 -23.85 6.86 -9.71
C ALA A 30 -22.99 7.21 -10.94
N ILE A 31 -21.91 7.98 -10.75
CA ILE A 31 -20.93 8.23 -11.81
C ILE A 31 -20.22 6.93 -12.20
N ALA A 32 -19.74 6.16 -11.21
CA ALA A 32 -19.05 4.89 -11.45
C ALA A 32 -19.92 3.85 -12.18
N GLN A 33 -21.19 3.71 -11.78
CA GLN A 33 -22.14 2.75 -12.38
C GLN A 33 -22.60 3.17 -13.78
N ALA A 34 -22.62 4.46 -14.08
CA ALA A 34 -22.94 4.97 -15.42
C ALA A 34 -21.78 4.80 -16.42
N ALA A 35 -20.55 4.57 -15.93
CA ALA A 35 -19.39 4.39 -16.78
C ALA A 35 -19.36 2.99 -17.38
N VAL A 36 -19.01 2.89 -18.67
CA VAL A 36 -18.76 1.62 -19.36
C VAL A 36 -17.24 1.39 -19.41
N PRO A 37 -16.68 0.50 -18.55
CA PRO A 37 -15.25 0.25 -18.53
C PRO A 37 -14.78 -0.34 -19.86
N ARG A 38 -13.56 0.00 -20.29
CA ARG A 38 -12.92 -0.69 -21.41
C ARG A 38 -12.57 -2.12 -21.01
N PRO A 39 -12.57 -3.09 -21.93
CA PRO A 39 -11.98 -4.38 -21.68
C PRO A 39 -10.51 -4.24 -21.25
N ILE A 40 -10.14 -4.86 -20.13
CA ILE A 40 -8.81 -4.70 -19.55
C ILE A 40 -7.71 -5.27 -20.45
N ALA A 41 -8.05 -6.28 -21.26
CA ALA A 41 -7.15 -6.87 -22.25
C ALA A 41 -6.75 -5.86 -23.34
N GLU A 42 -7.66 -4.98 -23.76
CA GLU A 42 -7.36 -3.91 -24.73
C GLU A 42 -6.40 -2.88 -24.14
N ILE A 43 -6.65 -2.46 -22.89
CA ILE A 43 -5.76 -1.55 -22.16
C ILE A 43 -4.37 -2.18 -22.02
N ALA A 44 -4.30 -3.46 -21.65
CA ALA A 44 -3.04 -4.19 -21.51
C ALA A 44 -2.28 -4.30 -22.84
N GLU A 45 -2.97 -4.57 -23.95
CA GLU A 45 -2.38 -4.64 -25.29
C GLU A 45 -1.84 -3.27 -25.74
N GLU A 46 -2.58 -2.18 -25.50
CA GLU A 46 -2.13 -0.81 -25.80
C GLU A 46 -0.89 -0.42 -24.98
N LEU A 47 -0.81 -0.91 -23.74
CA LEU A 47 0.38 -0.82 -22.88
C LEU A 47 1.49 -1.81 -23.26
N GLY A 48 1.29 -2.65 -24.27
CA GLY A 48 2.16 -3.76 -24.68
C GLY A 48 2.59 -4.69 -23.53
N ILE A 49 1.66 -4.91 -22.61
CA ILE A 49 1.66 -6.07 -21.70
C ILE A 49 1.26 -7.28 -22.53
N LEU A 50 2.07 -8.34 -22.50
CA LEU A 50 1.80 -9.54 -23.29
C LEU A 50 0.66 -10.34 -22.65
N LYS A 51 -0.08 -11.12 -23.47
CA LYS A 51 -1.12 -12.03 -22.95
C LYS A 51 -0.57 -13.03 -21.92
N SER A 52 0.69 -13.44 -22.08
CA SER A 52 1.38 -14.33 -21.13
C SER A 52 1.77 -13.66 -19.82
N GLU A 53 1.65 -12.33 -19.73
CA GLU A 53 2.00 -11.53 -18.54
C GLU A 53 0.75 -10.97 -17.85
N LEU A 54 -0.44 -11.34 -18.31
CA LEU A 54 -1.72 -10.82 -17.84
C LEU A 54 -2.62 -11.97 -17.38
N GLU A 55 -3.12 -11.88 -16.15
CA GLU A 55 -4.08 -12.83 -15.59
C GLU A 55 -5.43 -12.11 -15.38
N PRO A 56 -6.43 -12.29 -16.27
CA PRO A 56 -7.70 -11.58 -16.16
C PRO A 56 -8.56 -12.01 -14.96
N TYR A 57 -9.17 -11.05 -14.28
CA TYR A 57 -10.17 -11.23 -13.22
C TYR A 57 -11.50 -10.64 -13.69
N GLY A 58 -12.16 -11.38 -14.57
CA GLY A 58 -13.28 -10.87 -15.38
C GLY A 58 -12.77 -9.98 -16.52
N HIS A 59 -13.60 -9.05 -16.99
CA HIS A 59 -13.30 -8.24 -18.18
C HIS A 59 -12.68 -6.87 -17.88
N THR A 60 -12.67 -6.43 -16.62
CA THR A 60 -12.39 -5.02 -16.24
C THR A 60 -11.15 -4.84 -15.37
N LYS A 61 -10.56 -5.96 -14.90
CA LYS A 61 -9.36 -5.96 -14.04
C LYS A 61 -8.52 -7.22 -14.30
N ALA A 62 -7.23 -7.14 -14.04
CA ALA A 62 -6.29 -8.24 -14.24
C ALA A 62 -5.09 -8.13 -13.29
N LYS A 63 -4.42 -9.23 -12.98
CA LYS A 63 -3.09 -9.22 -12.37
C LYS A 63 -2.02 -9.15 -13.47
N VAL A 64 -0.90 -8.49 -13.17
CA VAL A 64 0.26 -8.38 -14.07
C VAL A 64 1.46 -9.09 -13.47
N HIS A 65 2.01 -10.02 -14.24
CA HIS A 65 3.17 -10.83 -13.89
C HIS A 65 4.44 -10.00 -13.72
N LEU A 66 5.33 -10.41 -12.81
CA LEU A 66 6.55 -9.66 -12.45
C LEU A 66 7.62 -9.74 -13.54
N GLU A 67 7.60 -10.81 -14.34
CA GLU A 67 8.52 -11.12 -15.44
C GLU A 67 8.55 -10.01 -16.51
N ILE A 68 7.49 -9.19 -16.59
CA ILE A 68 7.44 -8.01 -17.44
C ILE A 68 8.59 -7.04 -17.16
N ARG A 69 9.05 -6.95 -15.91
CA ARG A 69 10.16 -6.08 -15.52
C ARG A 69 11.46 -6.54 -16.19
N ASP A 70 11.68 -7.84 -16.26
CA ASP A 70 12.89 -8.42 -16.83
C ASP A 70 12.90 -8.22 -18.35
N ARG A 71 11.74 -8.43 -19.00
CA ARG A 71 11.56 -8.12 -20.43
C ARG A 71 11.78 -6.64 -20.74
N LEU A 72 11.34 -5.75 -19.87
CA LEU A 72 11.42 -4.30 -20.06
C LEU A 72 12.63 -3.65 -19.38
N ALA A 73 13.60 -4.43 -18.89
CA ALA A 73 14.72 -3.93 -18.08
C ALA A 73 15.52 -2.83 -18.79
N ALA A 74 15.76 -3.00 -20.10
CA ALA A 74 16.51 -2.06 -20.93
C ALA A 74 15.78 -0.75 -21.26
N ARG A 75 14.46 -0.65 -21.00
CA ARG A 75 13.71 0.58 -21.27
C ARG A 75 14.09 1.69 -20.28
N PRO A 76 14.16 2.96 -20.71
CA PRO A 76 14.33 4.06 -19.79
C PRO A 76 13.15 4.12 -18.81
N THR A 77 13.44 4.53 -17.59
CA THR A 77 12.43 4.74 -16.55
C THR A 77 11.71 6.07 -16.80
N GLY A 78 10.37 6.05 -16.75
CA GLY A 78 9.53 7.24 -16.82
C GLY A 78 9.72 8.22 -15.65
N LYS A 79 9.03 9.36 -15.73
CA LYS A 79 9.00 10.39 -14.69
C LYS A 79 8.08 9.96 -13.55
N TYR A 80 8.61 9.96 -12.34
CA TYR A 80 7.89 9.50 -11.16
C TYR A 80 7.32 10.69 -10.38
N VAL A 81 6.00 10.84 -10.35
CA VAL A 81 5.29 11.96 -9.72
C VAL A 81 4.57 11.46 -8.48
N VAL A 82 4.83 12.06 -7.32
CA VAL A 82 4.15 11.71 -6.07
C VAL A 82 3.17 12.79 -5.64
N VAL A 83 1.92 12.41 -5.40
CA VAL A 83 0.90 13.29 -4.85
C VAL A 83 0.84 13.12 -3.34
N THR A 84 0.98 14.23 -2.62
CA THR A 84 0.80 14.34 -1.17
C THR A 84 -0.18 15.47 -0.87
N ALA A 85 -0.41 15.77 0.40
CA ALA A 85 -1.35 16.82 0.81
C ALA A 85 -0.82 17.60 2.01
N ILE A 86 -1.55 18.64 2.36
CA ILE A 86 -1.48 19.28 3.67
C ILE A 86 -1.93 18.32 4.79
N THR A 87 -1.77 18.75 6.05
CA THR A 87 -2.25 17.97 7.20
C THR A 87 -3.76 17.70 7.05
N PRO A 88 -4.20 16.43 7.10
CA PRO A 88 -5.58 16.08 6.87
C PRO A 88 -6.55 16.73 7.85
N THR A 89 -7.70 17.13 7.32
CA THR A 89 -8.83 17.66 8.08
C THR A 89 -10.08 16.82 7.81
N PRO A 90 -11.10 16.86 8.68
CA PRO A 90 -12.40 16.21 8.40
C PRO A 90 -13.11 16.73 7.14
N LEU A 91 -12.70 17.90 6.61
CA LEU A 91 -13.26 18.51 5.40
C LEU A 91 -12.75 17.83 4.11
N GLY A 92 -11.62 17.14 4.18
CA GLY A 92 -11.01 16.42 3.07
C GLY A 92 -10.28 17.32 2.08
N GLU A 93 -9.10 16.86 1.65
CA GLU A 93 -8.26 17.60 0.70
C GLU A 93 -8.43 17.11 -0.75
N GLY A 94 -9.01 15.91 -0.94
CA GLY A 94 -9.19 15.32 -2.28
C GLY A 94 -7.89 14.83 -2.92
N LYS A 95 -6.94 14.31 -2.12
CA LYS A 95 -5.64 13.83 -2.61
C LYS A 95 -5.78 12.78 -3.72
N THR A 96 -6.50 11.69 -3.48
CA THR A 96 -6.67 10.62 -4.47
C THR A 96 -7.47 11.08 -5.67
N THR A 97 -8.45 11.96 -5.48
CA THR A 97 -9.17 12.62 -6.58
C THR A 97 -8.22 13.41 -7.48
N MET A 98 -7.26 14.12 -6.90
CA MET A 98 -6.19 14.80 -7.66
C MET A 98 -5.23 13.83 -8.32
N THR A 99 -4.83 12.75 -7.64
CA THR A 99 -3.97 11.69 -8.21
C THR A 99 -4.58 11.13 -9.50
N VAL A 100 -5.87 10.77 -9.45
CA VAL A 100 -6.60 10.24 -10.61
C VAL A 100 -6.84 11.30 -11.67
N GLY A 101 -7.28 12.50 -11.27
CA GLY A 101 -7.54 13.61 -12.18
C GLY A 101 -6.31 14.07 -12.96
N LEU A 102 -5.14 14.13 -12.30
CA LEU A 102 -3.86 14.45 -12.93
C LEU A 102 -3.49 13.40 -14.00
N SER A 103 -3.67 12.12 -13.70
CA SER A 103 -3.44 11.06 -14.67
C SER A 103 -4.40 11.15 -15.85
N GLN A 104 -5.68 11.43 -15.60
CA GLN A 104 -6.68 11.65 -16.66
C GLN A 104 -6.27 12.83 -17.56
N ALA A 105 -5.86 13.96 -16.98
CA ALA A 105 -5.38 15.14 -17.70
C ALA A 105 -4.18 14.80 -18.59
N LEU A 106 -3.15 14.18 -18.03
CA LEU A 106 -1.95 13.76 -18.77
C LEU A 106 -2.30 12.82 -19.92
N GLY A 107 -3.15 11.81 -19.67
CA GLY A 107 -3.51 10.79 -20.65
C GLY A 107 -4.50 11.26 -21.71
N ALA A 108 -5.75 11.49 -21.30
CA ALA A 108 -6.86 11.74 -22.22
C ALA A 108 -6.87 13.15 -22.82
N HIS A 109 -6.29 14.13 -22.12
CA HIS A 109 -6.35 15.54 -22.53
C HIS A 109 -5.04 16.02 -23.17
N LEU A 110 -3.89 15.62 -22.63
CA LEU A 110 -2.56 16.02 -23.12
C LEU A 110 -1.85 14.96 -23.97
N GLY A 111 -2.43 13.76 -24.11
CA GLY A 111 -1.89 12.69 -24.96
C GLY A 111 -0.55 12.14 -24.51
N LYS A 112 -0.23 12.23 -23.21
CA LYS A 112 0.99 11.68 -22.62
C LYS A 112 0.78 10.22 -22.22
N SER A 113 1.82 9.41 -22.34
CA SER A 113 1.82 8.06 -21.76
C SER A 113 1.92 8.15 -20.24
N VAL A 114 0.85 7.76 -19.54
CA VAL A 114 0.75 7.91 -18.09
C VAL A 114 0.14 6.67 -17.44
N PHE A 115 0.66 6.34 -16.26
CA PHE A 115 0.15 5.29 -15.39
C PHE A 115 -0.16 5.86 -14.00
N THR A 116 -1.17 5.31 -13.33
CA THR A 116 -1.48 5.66 -11.94
C THR A 116 -1.16 4.49 -11.01
N CYS A 117 -0.53 4.73 -9.86
CA CYS A 117 -0.29 3.68 -8.86
C CYS A 117 -0.84 4.10 -7.49
N ILE A 118 -1.88 3.43 -7.03
CA ILE A 118 -2.57 3.72 -5.77
C ILE A 118 -2.71 2.49 -4.88
N ARG A 119 -3.07 2.73 -3.62
CA ARG A 119 -3.28 1.69 -2.63
C ARG A 119 -4.63 1.01 -2.83
N GLN A 120 -4.68 -0.28 -2.53
CA GLN A 120 -5.94 -0.97 -2.30
C GLN A 120 -6.53 -0.50 -0.96
N PRO A 121 -7.81 -0.13 -0.89
CA PRO A 121 -8.45 0.19 0.37
C PRO A 121 -8.79 -1.08 1.15
N SER A 122 -8.84 -0.96 2.48
CA SER A 122 -9.48 -1.96 3.32
C SER A 122 -10.99 -1.99 3.04
N MET A 123 -11.57 -3.19 3.06
CA MET A 123 -12.99 -3.41 2.91
C MET A 123 -13.77 -3.03 4.18
N GLY A 124 -13.18 -3.18 5.36
CA GLY A 124 -13.84 -2.91 6.65
C GLY A 124 -14.50 -1.51 6.72
N PRO A 125 -13.80 -0.41 6.37
CA PRO A 125 -14.38 0.93 6.32
C PRO A 125 -15.56 1.12 5.37
N THR A 126 -15.65 0.33 4.28
CA THR A 126 -16.74 0.41 3.29
C THR A 126 -18.11 0.17 3.92
N PHE A 127 -18.17 -0.69 4.95
CA PHE A 127 -19.40 -0.98 5.70
C PHE A 127 -19.62 -0.06 6.91
N GLY A 128 -18.80 0.98 7.07
CA GLY A 128 -18.88 1.95 8.15
C GLY A 128 -19.25 3.35 7.64
N ILE A 129 -18.51 4.37 8.10
CA ILE A 129 -18.77 5.79 7.79
C ILE A 129 -18.10 6.21 6.47
N LYS A 130 -17.03 5.51 6.06
CA LYS A 130 -16.20 5.95 4.94
C LYS A 130 -16.70 5.29 3.65
N GLY A 131 -17.35 6.08 2.79
CA GLY A 131 -17.64 5.68 1.41
C GLY A 131 -16.36 5.39 0.60
N GLY A 132 -16.54 4.72 -0.54
CA GLY A 132 -15.46 4.14 -1.35
C GLY A 132 -14.27 5.06 -1.65
N ALA A 133 -13.06 4.51 -1.60
CA ALA A 133 -11.79 5.25 -1.60
C ALA A 133 -11.07 5.26 -2.96
N ALA A 134 -11.81 5.37 -4.06
CA ALA A 134 -11.29 5.26 -5.43
C ALA A 134 -11.09 6.61 -6.15
N GLY A 135 -10.96 7.72 -5.42
CA GLY A 135 -11.03 9.08 -5.96
C GLY A 135 -12.36 9.75 -5.60
N GLY A 136 -12.90 10.59 -6.49
CA GLY A 136 -14.23 11.21 -6.29
C GLY A 136 -14.71 11.98 -7.52
N GLY A 137 -16.02 12.15 -7.65
CA GLY A 137 -16.65 12.85 -8.77
C GLY A 137 -16.28 12.21 -10.12
N TYR A 138 -15.80 13.02 -11.06
CA TYR A 138 -15.37 12.57 -12.38
C TYR A 138 -13.90 12.13 -12.46
N SER A 139 -13.22 12.05 -11.31
CA SER A 139 -11.85 11.54 -11.20
C SER A 139 -11.81 10.33 -10.27
N GLN A 140 -12.16 9.18 -10.84
CA GLN A 140 -12.29 7.91 -10.11
C GLN A 140 -11.67 6.73 -10.86
N VAL A 141 -11.27 5.72 -10.10
CA VAL A 141 -10.91 4.38 -10.59
C VAL A 141 -12.16 3.50 -10.63
N ILE A 142 -12.33 2.75 -11.72
CA ILE A 142 -13.49 1.88 -11.95
C ILE A 142 -13.06 0.44 -12.30
N PRO A 143 -13.88 -0.57 -11.97
CA PRO A 143 -15.16 -0.49 -11.23
C PRO A 143 -14.98 -0.21 -9.73
N MET A 144 -15.78 0.71 -9.17
CA MET A 144 -15.65 1.15 -7.78
C MET A 144 -16.04 0.05 -6.76
N GLU A 145 -17.02 -0.79 -7.09
CA GLU A 145 -17.49 -1.86 -6.20
C GLU A 145 -16.38 -2.91 -5.98
N ASP A 146 -15.78 -3.40 -7.07
CA ASP A 146 -14.63 -4.30 -7.03
C ASP A 146 -13.46 -3.69 -6.23
N PHE A 147 -13.19 -2.41 -6.45
CA PHE A 147 -12.11 -1.67 -5.79
C PHE A 147 -12.25 -1.63 -4.27
N ASN A 148 -13.48 -1.52 -3.75
CA ASN A 148 -13.75 -1.36 -2.31
C ASN A 148 -14.07 -2.66 -1.56
N LEU A 149 -14.23 -3.77 -2.28
CA LEU A 149 -14.57 -5.07 -1.72
C LEU A 149 -13.37 -6.03 -1.84
N HIS A 150 -13.54 -7.14 -2.56
CA HIS A 150 -12.57 -8.22 -2.59
C HIS A 150 -11.44 -7.99 -3.60
N LEU A 151 -11.63 -7.08 -4.57
CA LEU A 151 -10.76 -6.84 -5.72
C LEU A 151 -10.32 -8.15 -6.39
N THR A 152 -9.10 -8.62 -6.10
CA THR A 152 -8.47 -9.84 -6.61
C THR A 152 -8.01 -10.79 -5.49
N GLY A 153 -8.39 -10.51 -4.24
CA GLY A 153 -8.09 -11.37 -3.08
C GLY A 153 -6.82 -11.04 -2.29
N ASP A 154 -6.09 -9.97 -2.64
CA ASP A 154 -4.78 -9.66 -2.01
C ASP A 154 -4.85 -9.52 -0.49
N ILE A 155 -5.85 -8.82 0.03
CA ILE A 155 -6.03 -8.65 1.48
C ILE A 155 -6.42 -9.97 2.16
N HIS A 156 -7.14 -10.85 1.46
CA HIS A 156 -7.46 -12.19 1.96
C HIS A 156 -6.19 -13.04 2.06
N ALA A 157 -5.31 -12.97 1.06
CA ALA A 157 -4.01 -13.64 1.09
C ALA A 157 -3.12 -13.12 2.24
N VAL A 158 -3.08 -11.80 2.46
CA VAL A 158 -2.40 -11.19 3.61
C VAL A 158 -2.98 -11.70 4.94
N THR A 159 -4.31 -11.75 5.04
CA THR A 159 -5.02 -12.26 6.22
C THR A 159 -4.66 -13.72 6.51
N ALA A 160 -4.71 -14.57 5.48
CA ALA A 160 -4.36 -15.98 5.58
C ALA A 160 -2.89 -16.16 6.00
N ALA A 161 -1.95 -15.43 5.38
CA ALA A 161 -0.53 -15.51 5.70
C ALA A 161 -0.23 -15.04 7.14
N ASN A 162 -0.84 -13.94 7.58
CA ASN A 162 -0.71 -13.44 8.95
C ASN A 162 -1.24 -14.46 9.98
N ASN A 163 -2.43 -14.98 9.73
CA ASN A 163 -3.10 -15.89 10.67
C ASN A 163 -2.48 -17.30 10.66
N LEU A 164 -1.87 -17.73 9.55
CA LEU A 164 -1.04 -18.93 9.51
C LEU A 164 0.17 -18.79 10.46
N LEU A 165 0.84 -17.63 10.46
CA LEU A 165 1.94 -17.39 11.39
C LEU A 165 1.45 -17.37 12.84
N ALA A 166 0.31 -16.73 13.11
CA ALA A 166 -0.29 -16.75 14.44
C ALA A 166 -0.61 -18.18 14.92
N ALA A 167 -1.16 -19.02 14.03
CA ALA A 167 -1.43 -20.42 14.32
C ALA A 167 -0.13 -21.20 14.57
N ALA A 168 0.92 -20.99 13.76
CA ALA A 168 2.21 -21.64 13.95
C ALA A 168 2.85 -21.32 15.31
N ILE A 169 2.72 -20.08 15.80
CA ILE A 169 3.18 -19.69 17.14
C ILE A 169 2.46 -20.53 18.21
N ASP A 170 1.13 -20.55 18.18
CA ASP A 170 0.32 -21.23 19.19
C ASP A 170 0.54 -22.75 19.17
N THR A 171 0.59 -23.35 17.98
CA THR A 171 0.92 -24.77 17.80
C THR A 171 2.31 -25.10 18.32
N ARG A 172 3.28 -24.21 18.11
CA ARG A 172 4.65 -24.43 18.58
C ARG A 172 4.73 -24.48 20.10
N VAL A 173 4.06 -23.55 20.79
CA VAL A 173 3.98 -23.53 22.26
C VAL A 173 3.35 -24.83 22.78
N LEU A 174 2.22 -25.24 22.20
CA LEU A 174 1.54 -26.48 22.59
C LEU A 174 2.39 -27.74 22.37
N TYR A 175 3.08 -27.82 21.23
CA TYR A 175 3.95 -28.94 20.90
C TYR A 175 5.11 -29.07 21.91
N GLU A 176 5.73 -27.96 22.25
CA GLU A 176 6.88 -27.94 23.17
C GLU A 176 6.53 -28.36 24.60
N ASP A 177 5.32 -28.04 25.07
CA ASP A 177 4.85 -28.42 26.40
C ASP A 177 4.55 -29.91 26.54
N THR A 178 4.10 -30.54 25.45
CA THR A 178 3.78 -31.97 25.41
C THR A 178 4.98 -32.85 25.11
N HIS A 179 6.10 -32.27 24.67
CA HIS A 179 7.32 -32.98 24.34
C HIS A 179 8.53 -32.39 25.10
N PRO A 180 8.74 -32.75 26.38
CA PRO A 180 9.82 -32.17 27.20
C PRO A 180 11.23 -32.65 26.83
N ASP A 181 11.37 -33.76 26.10
CA ASP A 181 12.68 -34.31 25.68
C ASP A 181 13.23 -33.60 24.43
N ASP A 182 14.26 -32.78 24.63
CA ASP A 182 14.89 -31.98 23.58
C ASP A 182 15.61 -32.83 22.51
N ARG A 183 16.17 -33.99 22.86
CA ARG A 183 16.83 -34.89 21.91
C ARG A 183 15.81 -35.64 21.06
N ALA A 184 14.70 -36.09 21.66
CA ALA A 184 13.59 -36.66 20.91
C ALA A 184 12.98 -35.63 19.94
N ASN A 185 12.79 -34.39 20.38
CA ASN A 185 12.29 -33.29 19.54
C ASN A 185 13.21 -32.99 18.36
N MET A 186 14.52 -32.98 18.59
CA MET A 186 15.51 -32.84 17.51
C MET A 186 15.37 -33.97 16.48
N ALA A 187 15.33 -35.22 16.95
CA ALA A 187 15.22 -36.37 16.06
C ALA A 187 13.93 -36.36 15.23
N ALA A 188 12.79 -35.95 15.82
CA ALA A 188 11.51 -35.84 15.13
C ALA A 188 11.48 -34.74 14.06
N GLN A 189 12.23 -33.65 14.27
CA GLN A 189 12.27 -32.49 13.38
C GLN A 189 13.38 -32.58 12.29
N CYS A 190 14.24 -33.59 12.35
CA CYS A 190 15.33 -33.81 11.42
C CYS A 190 15.02 -34.95 10.44
N LYS A 191 15.38 -34.74 9.17
CA LYS A 191 15.43 -35.84 8.19
C LYS A 191 16.73 -36.62 8.36
N LYS A 192 16.73 -37.89 7.97
CA LYS A 192 17.93 -38.71 7.88
C LYS A 192 18.46 -38.73 6.45
N ASP A 193 19.78 -38.74 6.28
CA ASP A 193 20.43 -39.02 5.01
C ASP A 193 20.44 -40.53 4.70
N ALA A 194 21.03 -40.90 3.56
CA ALA A 194 21.11 -42.30 3.12
C ALA A 194 21.92 -43.19 4.08
N SER A 195 22.80 -42.61 4.91
CA SER A 195 23.58 -43.32 5.94
C SER A 195 22.86 -43.40 7.29
N GLY A 196 21.68 -42.79 7.41
CA GLY A 196 20.90 -42.74 8.65
C GLY A 196 21.26 -41.56 9.57
N LYS A 197 22.17 -40.68 9.17
CA LYS A 197 22.59 -39.50 9.94
C LYS A 197 21.56 -38.38 9.82
N LEU A 198 21.24 -37.70 10.92
CA LEU A 198 20.35 -36.56 10.96
C LEU A 198 20.96 -35.38 10.21
N LEU A 199 20.10 -34.66 9.48
CA LEU A 199 20.45 -33.46 8.74
C LEU A 199 19.76 -32.25 9.33
N PHE A 200 20.46 -31.12 9.39
CA PHE A 200 19.80 -29.84 9.64
C PHE A 200 18.80 -29.54 8.52
N SER A 201 17.59 -29.13 8.90
CA SER A 201 16.73 -28.42 7.97
C SER A 201 17.36 -27.06 7.66
N ALA A 202 16.98 -26.45 6.53
CA ALA A 202 17.47 -25.11 6.20
C ALA A 202 17.10 -24.06 7.27
N VAL A 203 15.98 -24.26 7.97
CA VAL A 203 15.55 -23.42 9.10
C VAL A 203 16.51 -23.59 10.29
N HIS A 204 16.74 -24.83 10.71
CA HIS A 204 17.62 -25.11 11.85
C HIS A 204 19.06 -24.68 11.58
N ALA A 205 19.56 -24.86 10.36
CA ALA A 205 20.90 -24.39 9.96
C ALA A 205 21.02 -22.86 10.08
N ARG A 206 20.01 -22.10 9.60
CA ARG A 206 20.01 -20.62 9.73
C ARG A 206 19.91 -20.18 11.19
N ARG A 207 19.09 -20.86 12.00
CA ARG A 207 18.98 -20.58 13.43
C ARG A 207 20.28 -20.86 14.17
N ALA A 208 20.89 -22.02 13.94
CA ALA A 208 22.19 -22.39 14.53
C ALA A 208 23.28 -21.36 14.16
N ALA A 209 23.34 -20.93 12.90
CA ALA A 209 24.26 -19.89 12.45
C ALA A 209 24.02 -18.54 13.18
N ARG A 210 22.75 -18.14 13.35
CA ARG A 210 22.39 -16.91 14.08
C ARG A 210 22.74 -16.98 15.57
N LEU A 211 22.76 -18.18 16.14
CA LEU A 211 23.19 -18.45 17.52
C LEU A 211 24.72 -18.62 17.65
N GLY A 212 25.49 -18.50 16.56
CA GLY A 212 26.94 -18.68 16.57
C GLY A 212 27.41 -20.13 16.71
N ILE A 213 26.53 -21.10 16.46
CA ILE A 213 26.83 -22.54 16.56
C ILE A 213 27.50 -23.00 15.25
N LYS A 214 28.68 -23.62 15.36
CA LYS A 214 29.49 -24.08 14.23
C LYS A 214 29.28 -25.56 13.83
N ALA A 215 28.46 -26.28 14.58
CA ALA A 215 28.14 -27.67 14.30
C ALA A 215 27.58 -27.83 12.88
N VAL A 216 28.06 -28.84 12.15
CA VAL A 216 27.63 -29.11 10.78
C VAL A 216 26.56 -30.21 10.71
N SER A 217 26.34 -30.94 11.81
CA SER A 217 25.20 -31.84 11.96
C SER A 217 24.53 -31.74 13.34
N PRO A 218 23.25 -32.16 13.46
CA PRO A 218 22.52 -32.15 14.73
C PRO A 218 23.16 -33.01 15.82
N GLU A 219 23.83 -34.12 15.47
CA GLU A 219 24.47 -35.01 16.46
C GLU A 219 25.69 -34.41 17.16
N GLU A 220 26.33 -33.41 16.55
CA GLU A 220 27.47 -32.69 17.12
C GLU A 220 27.05 -31.69 18.20
N LEU A 221 25.75 -31.40 18.34
CA LEU A 221 25.24 -30.45 19.31
C LEU A 221 25.32 -31.02 20.73
N SER A 222 25.81 -30.20 21.67
CA SER A 222 25.59 -30.41 23.10
C SER A 222 24.10 -30.29 23.46
N ASP A 223 23.67 -30.79 24.61
CA ASP A 223 22.25 -30.74 25.01
C ASP A 223 21.72 -29.30 25.10
N ALA A 224 22.53 -28.36 25.59
CA ALA A 224 22.18 -26.94 25.62
C ALA A 224 21.99 -26.37 24.20
N GLN A 225 22.82 -26.77 23.24
CA GLN A 225 22.70 -26.34 21.85
C GLN A 225 21.52 -27.02 21.14
N VAL A 226 21.23 -28.28 21.44
CA VAL A 226 20.03 -28.97 20.95
C VAL A 226 18.79 -28.19 21.38
N ARG A 227 18.68 -27.85 22.67
CA ARG A 227 17.58 -27.03 23.18
C ARG A 227 17.49 -25.72 22.42
N ASP A 228 18.58 -24.97 22.32
CA ASP A 228 18.54 -23.64 21.70
C ASP A 228 18.18 -23.65 20.20
N VAL A 229 18.52 -24.71 19.47
CA VAL A 229 18.22 -24.85 18.03
C VAL A 229 16.83 -25.44 17.79
N PHE A 230 16.42 -26.46 18.53
CA PHE A 230 15.22 -27.25 18.26
C PHE A 230 14.05 -26.97 19.18
N ARG A 231 14.25 -26.17 20.23
CA ARG A 231 13.20 -25.59 21.09
C ARG A 231 13.26 -24.07 20.99
N LEU A 232 12.15 -23.44 20.65
CA LEU A 232 12.04 -21.99 20.58
C LEU A 232 11.83 -21.40 21.98
N ASP A 233 11.19 -22.15 22.89
CA ASP A 233 11.00 -21.77 24.30
C ASP A 233 10.38 -20.37 24.42
N ILE A 234 9.36 -20.12 23.58
CA ILE A 234 8.69 -18.82 23.46
C ILE A 234 8.08 -18.47 24.80
N ASP A 235 8.36 -17.27 25.29
CA ASP A 235 7.65 -16.68 26.43
C ASP A 235 6.27 -16.20 25.93
N PRO A 236 5.15 -16.80 26.40
CA PRO A 236 3.81 -16.44 25.93
C PRO A 236 3.45 -14.96 26.15
N ASP A 237 3.98 -14.34 27.20
CA ASP A 237 3.71 -12.93 27.52
C ASP A 237 4.50 -11.97 26.62
N SER A 238 5.52 -12.46 25.93
CA SER A 238 6.35 -11.70 25.00
C SER A 238 5.83 -11.69 23.56
N ILE A 239 4.79 -12.47 23.25
CA ILE A 239 4.22 -12.59 21.91
C ILE A 239 3.61 -11.26 21.48
N THR A 240 4.18 -10.64 20.45
CA THR A 240 3.70 -9.37 19.89
C THR A 240 2.80 -9.57 18.67
N TRP A 241 2.71 -10.80 18.15
CA TRP A 241 1.98 -11.10 16.92
C TRP A 241 0.48 -11.33 17.15
N ASN A 242 -0.33 -10.37 16.72
CA ASN A 242 -1.80 -10.47 16.70
C ASN A 242 -2.30 -11.24 15.47
N ARG A 243 -3.56 -11.70 15.56
CA ARG A 243 -4.31 -12.15 14.38
C ARG A 243 -4.87 -10.94 13.62
N VAL A 244 -5.42 -11.14 12.42
CA VAL A 244 -6.05 -10.06 11.66
C VAL A 244 -7.34 -10.46 10.97
N VAL A 245 -8.20 -9.47 10.73
CA VAL A 245 -9.44 -9.58 9.93
C VAL A 245 -9.71 -8.24 9.24
N ASP A 246 -10.22 -8.24 8.00
CA ASP A 246 -10.52 -6.99 7.27
C ASP A 246 -11.95 -6.48 7.48
N VAL A 247 -12.38 -6.42 8.73
CA VAL A 247 -13.69 -5.91 9.17
C VAL A 247 -13.48 -5.01 10.38
N ASN A 248 -14.30 -3.96 10.50
CA ASN A 248 -14.25 -3.06 11.65
C ASN A 248 -14.93 -3.67 12.88
N ASP A 249 -14.24 -4.60 13.56
CA ASP A 249 -14.74 -5.23 14.78
C ASP A 249 -13.93 -4.78 16.01
N ARG A 250 -14.55 -3.95 16.85
CA ARG A 250 -13.91 -3.45 18.08
C ARG A 250 -13.81 -4.50 19.19
N MET A 251 -14.64 -5.55 19.16
CA MET A 251 -14.71 -6.57 20.22
C MET A 251 -13.53 -7.54 20.16
N LEU A 252 -12.86 -7.63 19.00
CA LEU A 252 -11.68 -8.47 18.81
C LEU A 252 -10.35 -7.79 19.22
N ARG A 253 -10.36 -6.53 19.67
CA ARG A 253 -9.14 -5.79 20.05
C ARG A 253 -8.37 -6.46 21.20
N ARG A 254 -9.07 -7.15 22.10
CA ARG A 254 -8.48 -7.91 23.20
C ARG A 254 -9.36 -9.10 23.52
N ILE A 255 -8.80 -10.29 23.39
CA ILE A 255 -9.49 -11.57 23.59
C ILE A 255 -8.61 -12.54 24.39
N GLN A 256 -9.20 -13.60 24.93
CA GLN A 256 -8.49 -14.78 25.40
C GLN A 256 -8.70 -15.93 24.41
N ILE A 257 -7.64 -16.69 24.11
CA ILE A 257 -7.68 -17.88 23.26
C ILE A 257 -7.13 -19.09 24.03
N GLY A 258 -7.20 -20.29 23.45
CA GLY A 258 -6.63 -21.50 24.05
C GLY A 258 -7.39 -22.04 25.25
N LEU A 259 -8.69 -21.72 25.34
CA LEU A 259 -9.60 -22.12 26.42
C LEU A 259 -10.19 -23.54 26.23
N GLY A 260 -9.95 -24.18 25.08
CA GLY A 260 -10.41 -25.54 24.83
C GLY A 260 -9.69 -26.55 25.72
N ALA A 261 -10.32 -27.71 25.95
CA ALA A 261 -9.80 -28.75 26.83
C ALA A 261 -8.49 -29.36 26.31
N GLU A 262 -8.34 -29.47 24.99
CA GLU A 262 -7.13 -29.99 24.34
C GLU A 262 -6.00 -28.96 24.33
N GLU A 263 -6.31 -27.69 24.08
CA GLU A 263 -5.30 -26.63 24.11
C GLU A 263 -4.83 -26.34 25.53
N ASN A 264 -5.76 -26.16 26.48
CA ASN A 264 -5.52 -25.87 27.90
C ASN A 264 -4.33 -24.91 28.16
N ARG A 265 -4.28 -23.84 27.36
CA ARG A 265 -3.21 -22.82 27.33
C ARG A 265 -3.81 -21.45 27.08
N PRO A 266 -4.53 -20.89 28.07
CA PRO A 266 -5.10 -19.55 27.96
C PRO A 266 -4.00 -18.52 27.74
N ARG A 267 -4.16 -17.65 26.74
CA ARG A 267 -3.36 -16.42 26.62
C ARG A 267 -4.18 -15.26 26.10
N THR A 268 -3.76 -14.04 26.47
CA THR A 268 -4.35 -12.81 25.94
C THR A 268 -3.73 -12.48 24.59
N THR A 269 -4.56 -12.07 23.63
CA THR A 269 -4.14 -11.58 22.30
C THR A 269 -5.20 -10.64 21.73
N GLY A 270 -5.07 -10.23 20.46
CA GLY A 270 -6.07 -9.44 19.76
C GLY A 270 -6.10 -9.69 18.26
N PHE A 271 -7.02 -9.00 17.60
CA PHE A 271 -7.07 -8.82 16.16
C PHE A 271 -6.82 -7.36 15.78
N ASP A 272 -5.97 -7.17 14.77
CA ASP A 272 -5.85 -5.92 14.04
C ASP A 272 -6.61 -5.98 12.71
N ILE A 273 -6.89 -4.83 12.11
CA ILE A 273 -7.43 -4.81 10.75
C ILE A 273 -6.38 -5.31 9.76
N ALA A 274 -6.74 -6.12 8.77
CA ALA A 274 -5.77 -6.83 7.91
C ALA A 274 -4.71 -5.94 7.26
N VAL A 275 -5.09 -4.75 6.81
CA VAL A 275 -4.17 -3.76 6.20
C VAL A 275 -3.15 -3.15 7.19
N ALA A 276 -3.32 -3.37 8.50
CA ALA A 276 -2.38 -2.99 9.54
C ALA A 276 -1.29 -4.06 9.78
N SER A 277 -1.45 -5.27 9.23
CA SER A 277 -0.47 -6.36 9.35
C SER A 277 0.91 -5.96 8.83
N GLU A 278 1.97 -6.39 9.52
CA GLU A 278 3.35 -6.29 9.00
C GLU A 278 3.49 -7.02 7.65
N VAL A 279 2.71 -8.08 7.41
CA VAL A 279 2.67 -8.79 6.11
C VAL A 279 2.25 -7.85 4.97
N MET A 280 1.32 -6.92 5.22
CA MET A 280 0.93 -5.90 4.24
C MET A 280 2.08 -4.93 3.93
N ALA A 281 2.84 -4.53 4.95
CA ALA A 281 4.03 -3.68 4.77
C ALA A 281 5.15 -4.42 4.03
N VAL A 282 5.36 -5.71 4.32
CA VAL A 282 6.29 -6.57 3.59
C VAL A 282 5.89 -6.68 2.13
N LEU A 283 4.61 -6.97 1.84
CA LEU A 283 4.09 -7.02 0.46
C LEU A 283 4.35 -5.69 -0.28
N ALA A 284 4.07 -4.55 0.36
CA ALA A 284 4.26 -3.24 -0.24
C ALA A 284 5.74 -2.89 -0.52
N LEU A 285 6.68 -3.37 0.31
CA LEU A 285 8.12 -3.08 0.17
C LEU A 285 8.93 -4.15 -0.56
N SER A 286 8.29 -5.24 -0.99
CA SER A 286 8.98 -6.33 -1.68
C SER A 286 9.28 -5.96 -3.14
N THR A 287 10.38 -6.48 -3.68
CA THR A 287 10.74 -6.38 -5.12
C THR A 287 10.51 -7.66 -5.90
N GLY A 288 10.19 -8.77 -5.22
CA GLY A 288 9.87 -10.07 -5.83
C GLY A 288 9.68 -11.14 -4.77
N LEU A 289 9.38 -12.37 -5.19
CA LEU A 289 9.07 -13.48 -4.28
C LEU A 289 10.23 -13.81 -3.32
N GLU A 290 11.48 -13.76 -3.81
CA GLU A 290 12.64 -14.03 -2.97
C GLU A 290 12.86 -12.95 -1.91
N ASP A 291 12.78 -11.67 -2.29
CA ASP A 291 12.86 -10.54 -1.35
C ASP A 291 11.72 -10.59 -0.33
N MET A 292 10.49 -10.87 -0.78
CA MET A 292 9.34 -11.04 0.10
C MET A 292 9.57 -12.15 1.12
N ARG A 293 10.02 -13.34 0.68
CA ARG A 293 10.35 -14.45 1.58
C ARG A 293 11.44 -14.05 2.57
N ASN A 294 12.48 -13.35 2.13
CA ASN A 294 13.57 -12.89 2.98
C ASN A 294 13.12 -11.88 4.03
N ARG A 295 12.15 -11.02 3.71
CA ARG A 295 11.52 -10.09 4.66
C ARG A 295 10.64 -10.84 5.67
N LEU A 296 9.78 -11.74 5.19
CA LEU A 296 8.94 -12.59 6.05
C LEU A 296 9.78 -13.38 7.06
N ARG A 297 10.93 -13.94 6.64
CA ARG A 297 11.86 -14.67 7.53
C ARG A 297 12.34 -13.85 8.74
N LYS A 298 12.44 -12.53 8.58
CA LYS A 298 13.02 -11.60 9.57
C LYS A 298 11.99 -11.06 10.56
N MET A 299 10.70 -11.24 10.30
CA MET A 299 9.65 -10.76 11.20
C MET A 299 9.79 -11.42 12.56
N VAL A 300 9.83 -10.63 13.61
CA VAL A 300 9.92 -11.08 15.01
C VAL A 300 8.50 -11.25 15.55
N VAL A 301 8.22 -12.41 16.12
CA VAL A 301 6.88 -12.74 16.65
C VAL A 301 6.77 -12.62 18.17
N GLY A 302 7.92 -12.57 18.85
CA GLY A 302 8.07 -12.52 20.29
C GLY A 302 9.49 -12.88 20.68
N PHE A 303 9.69 -13.24 21.94
CA PHE A 303 10.99 -13.58 22.51
C PHE A 303 10.94 -14.95 23.19
N ASP A 304 12.09 -15.61 23.26
CA ASP A 304 12.22 -16.79 24.11
C ASP A 304 12.41 -16.39 25.58
N ARG A 305 12.34 -17.36 26.49
CA ARG A 305 12.55 -17.13 27.94
C ARG A 305 13.94 -16.61 28.30
N LYS A 306 14.91 -16.62 27.38
CA LYS A 306 16.25 -16.02 27.53
C LYS A 306 16.33 -14.61 26.93
N GLY A 307 15.21 -14.05 26.45
CA GLY A 307 15.13 -12.73 25.85
C GLY A 307 15.63 -12.64 24.40
N ARG A 308 15.84 -13.76 23.71
CA ARG A 308 16.30 -13.77 22.31
C ARG A 308 15.09 -13.68 21.37
N PRO A 309 15.18 -12.92 20.27
CA PRO A 309 14.06 -12.80 19.34
C PRO A 309 13.77 -14.13 18.64
N VAL A 310 12.48 -14.47 18.57
CA VAL A 310 11.96 -15.59 17.77
C VAL A 310 11.34 -15.03 16.51
N THR A 311 11.74 -15.55 15.34
CA THR A 311 11.28 -15.07 14.04
C THR A 311 10.33 -16.03 13.34
N ALA A 312 9.61 -15.55 12.33
CA ALA A 312 8.77 -16.41 11.49
C ALA A 312 9.55 -17.51 10.76
N ASP A 313 10.86 -17.32 10.53
CA ASP A 313 11.72 -18.36 9.98
C ASP A 313 12.01 -19.47 10.99
N ASP A 314 12.16 -19.15 12.28
CA ASP A 314 12.36 -20.15 13.34
C ASP A 314 11.18 -21.12 13.45
N LEU A 315 9.98 -20.61 13.18
CA LEU A 315 8.74 -21.40 13.11
C LEU A 315 8.60 -22.18 11.79
N GLY A 316 9.52 -21.99 10.84
CA GLY A 316 9.41 -22.56 9.49
C GLY A 316 8.28 -21.98 8.63
N ALA A 317 7.62 -20.91 9.08
CA ALA A 317 6.39 -20.40 8.46
C ALA A 317 6.64 -19.54 7.21
N ALA A 318 7.81 -18.88 7.10
CA ALA A 318 8.07 -17.90 6.04
C ALA A 318 7.88 -18.45 4.62
N GLY A 319 8.21 -19.73 4.37
CA GLY A 319 7.98 -20.38 3.08
C GLY A 319 6.49 -20.52 2.75
N ALA A 320 5.69 -21.03 3.70
CA ALA A 320 4.25 -21.22 3.51
C ALA A 320 3.52 -19.88 3.36
N MET A 321 3.90 -18.86 4.14
CA MET A 321 3.40 -17.50 3.98
C MET A 321 3.69 -16.93 2.58
N THR A 322 4.89 -17.18 2.05
CA THR A 322 5.25 -16.74 0.68
C THR A 322 4.35 -17.38 -0.37
N VAL A 323 4.02 -18.67 -0.21
CA VAL A 323 3.12 -19.39 -1.12
C VAL A 323 1.70 -18.81 -1.08
N LEU A 324 1.18 -18.48 0.10
CA LEU A 324 -0.13 -17.83 0.24
C LEU A 324 -0.18 -16.45 -0.46
N LEU A 325 0.96 -15.76 -0.54
CA LEU A 325 1.09 -14.45 -1.17
C LEU A 325 1.54 -14.49 -2.63
N LYS A 326 1.66 -15.69 -3.23
CA LYS A 326 2.29 -15.87 -4.55
C LYS A 326 1.60 -15.08 -5.67
N ASP A 327 0.27 -14.95 -5.59
CA ASP A 327 -0.52 -14.20 -6.58
C ASP A 327 -0.77 -12.77 -6.09
N ALA A 328 -0.86 -12.58 -4.77
CA ALA A 328 -1.02 -11.27 -4.14
C ALA A 328 0.18 -10.34 -4.34
N ILE A 329 1.34 -10.84 -4.78
CA ILE A 329 2.50 -10.02 -5.14
C ILE A 329 2.37 -9.33 -6.51
N MET A 330 1.46 -9.81 -7.36
CA MET A 330 1.22 -9.25 -8.68
C MET A 330 0.26 -8.05 -8.60
N PRO A 331 0.63 -6.87 -9.14
CA PRO A 331 -0.22 -5.69 -9.09
C PRO A 331 -1.49 -5.84 -9.95
N ASN A 332 -2.58 -5.22 -9.49
CA ASN A 332 -3.88 -5.30 -10.15
C ASN A 332 -4.05 -4.13 -11.13
N LEU A 333 -4.09 -4.43 -12.42
CA LEU A 333 -4.42 -3.49 -13.50
C LEU A 333 -5.93 -3.21 -13.51
N MET A 334 -6.27 -1.94 -13.45
CA MET A 334 -7.61 -1.36 -13.57
C MET A 334 -7.54 -0.10 -14.46
N GLN A 335 -8.60 0.71 -14.46
CA GLN A 335 -8.65 1.94 -15.24
C GLN A 335 -9.40 3.07 -14.52
N THR A 336 -9.14 4.30 -14.94
CA THR A 336 -9.96 5.47 -14.56
C THR A 336 -11.24 5.56 -15.39
N LEU A 337 -12.14 6.48 -15.04
CA LEU A 337 -13.33 6.81 -15.84
C LEU A 337 -12.97 7.17 -17.30
N GLU A 338 -11.82 7.80 -17.52
CA GLU A 338 -11.31 8.15 -18.85
C GLU A 338 -10.39 7.06 -19.45
N GLY A 339 -10.40 5.84 -18.89
CA GLY A 339 -9.65 4.71 -19.44
C GLY A 339 -8.13 4.82 -19.28
N THR A 340 -7.64 5.70 -18.39
CA THR A 340 -6.21 5.78 -18.05
C THR A 340 -5.85 4.57 -17.18
N PRO A 341 -4.73 3.88 -17.41
CA PRO A 341 -4.39 2.66 -16.67
C PRO A 341 -3.99 2.95 -15.22
N VAL A 342 -4.41 2.07 -14.33
CA VAL A 342 -4.17 2.18 -12.89
C VAL A 342 -3.69 0.85 -12.33
N PHE A 343 -2.60 0.86 -11.56
CA PHE A 343 -2.29 -0.21 -10.64
C PHE A 343 -2.84 0.09 -9.26
N VAL A 344 -3.61 -0.87 -8.73
CA VAL A 344 -4.12 -0.87 -7.36
C VAL A 344 -3.43 -2.02 -6.64
N HIS A 345 -2.49 -1.71 -5.74
CA HIS A 345 -1.69 -2.78 -5.14
C HIS A 345 -1.07 -2.42 -3.79
N ALA A 346 -1.27 -3.33 -2.83
CA ALA A 346 -0.99 -3.17 -1.41
C ALA A 346 -1.69 -1.94 -0.78
N GLY A 347 -1.82 -1.93 0.54
CA GLY A 347 -2.53 -0.86 1.24
C GLY A 347 -2.12 -0.68 2.70
N PRO A 348 -0.81 -0.61 3.03
CA PRO A 348 -0.38 -0.50 4.42
C PRO A 348 -0.86 0.81 5.04
N PHE A 349 -1.05 0.76 6.36
CA PHE A 349 -1.28 1.94 7.18
C PHE A 349 -0.14 2.96 7.03
N ALA A 350 -0.47 4.24 7.22
CA ALA A 350 0.48 5.33 7.08
C ALA A 350 1.03 5.84 8.43
N ASN A 351 0.48 5.39 9.55
CA ASN A 351 0.95 5.72 10.90
C ASN A 351 1.98 4.69 11.40
N ILE A 352 1.59 3.41 11.49
CA ILE A 352 2.46 2.31 11.95
C ILE A 352 3.34 1.74 10.83
N ALA A 353 2.99 2.00 9.57
CA ALA A 353 3.77 1.63 8.38
C ALA A 353 3.95 2.86 7.46
N HIS A 354 4.35 2.64 6.22
CA HIS A 354 4.77 3.71 5.30
C HIS A 354 3.65 4.34 4.47
N GLY A 355 2.46 3.73 4.38
CA GLY A 355 1.31 4.40 3.76
C GLY A 355 1.33 4.58 2.24
N ASN A 356 2.04 3.73 1.49
CA ASN A 356 2.19 3.83 0.03
C ASN A 356 1.77 2.53 -0.66
N SER A 357 1.42 2.58 -1.94
CA SER A 357 1.26 1.39 -2.80
C SER A 357 2.59 0.62 -2.95
N SER A 358 2.54 -0.58 -3.52
CA SER A 358 3.72 -1.44 -3.63
C SER A 358 4.86 -0.86 -4.49
N ILE A 359 6.09 -1.24 -4.18
CA ILE A 359 7.28 -0.97 -5.02
C ILE A 359 7.15 -1.65 -6.39
N ILE A 360 6.65 -2.88 -6.46
CA ILE A 360 6.52 -3.64 -7.71
C ILE A 360 5.61 -2.92 -8.72
N ALA A 361 4.45 -2.43 -8.28
CA ALA A 361 3.53 -1.68 -9.14
C ALA A 361 4.24 -0.47 -9.79
N ASP A 362 4.99 0.30 -9.01
CA ASP A 362 5.69 1.48 -9.51
C ASP A 362 6.83 1.09 -10.46
N GLN A 363 7.61 0.07 -10.12
CA GLN A 363 8.70 -0.41 -10.98
C GLN A 363 8.19 -0.87 -12.35
N ILE A 364 7.06 -1.57 -12.39
CA ILE A 364 6.44 -2.02 -13.64
C ILE A 364 5.87 -0.82 -14.40
N ALA A 365 5.08 0.03 -13.75
CA ALA A 365 4.48 1.22 -14.36
C ALA A 365 5.52 2.15 -14.97
N LEU A 366 6.65 2.33 -14.29
CA LEU A 366 7.75 3.19 -14.74
C LEU A 366 8.46 2.68 -16.00
N LYS A 367 8.28 1.41 -16.37
CA LYS A 367 8.76 0.85 -17.64
C LYS A 367 7.72 0.91 -18.75
N LEU A 368 6.44 1.00 -18.38
CA LEU A 368 5.29 1.03 -19.29
C LEU A 368 4.90 2.45 -19.73
N ALA A 369 5.19 3.47 -18.92
CA ALA A 369 4.74 4.83 -19.18
C ALA A 369 5.83 5.89 -19.04
N ASP A 370 5.63 7.03 -19.72
CA ASP A 370 6.52 8.19 -19.61
C ASP A 370 6.32 8.94 -18.29
N TYR A 371 5.12 8.85 -17.71
CA TYR A 371 4.75 9.43 -16.41
C TYR A 371 4.09 8.37 -15.54
N VAL A 372 4.48 8.31 -14.27
CA VAL A 372 3.80 7.51 -13.25
C VAL A 372 3.37 8.42 -12.13
N VAL A 373 2.07 8.54 -11.92
CA VAL A 373 1.48 9.31 -10.82
C VAL A 373 1.13 8.35 -9.70
N THR A 374 1.76 8.51 -8.55
CA THR A 374 1.44 7.77 -7.32
C THR A 374 1.06 8.73 -6.20
N GLU A 375 0.71 8.20 -5.03
CA GLU A 375 0.38 9.01 -3.86
C GLU A 375 0.96 8.44 -2.56
N ALA A 376 1.04 9.31 -1.55
CA ALA A 376 1.43 8.95 -0.20
C ALA A 376 0.33 9.29 0.82
N GLY A 377 0.02 8.38 1.73
CA GLY A 377 -1.06 8.52 2.72
C GLY A 377 -0.83 9.65 3.74
N PHE A 378 -1.90 10.23 4.30
CA PHE A 378 -1.84 11.45 5.14
C PHE A 378 -1.23 12.67 4.41
N GLY A 379 -0.63 13.62 5.15
CA GLY A 379 0.05 14.80 4.63
C GLY A 379 1.54 14.54 4.36
N SER A 380 2.27 15.58 3.93
CA SER A 380 3.69 15.41 3.55
C SER A 380 4.65 15.13 4.72
N ASP A 381 4.22 15.46 5.93
CA ASP A 381 4.89 15.20 7.20
C ASP A 381 4.94 13.73 7.60
N ILE A 382 4.00 12.91 7.10
CA ILE A 382 3.94 11.47 7.36
C ILE A 382 4.09 10.68 6.06
N GLY A 383 3.19 10.87 5.10
CA GLY A 383 3.16 10.08 3.88
C GLY A 383 4.37 10.30 3.01
N PHE A 384 4.59 11.55 2.61
CA PHE A 384 5.69 11.89 1.71
C PHE A 384 7.05 11.63 2.38
N GLU A 385 7.18 11.94 3.67
CA GLU A 385 8.37 11.61 4.46
C GLU A 385 8.69 10.11 4.38
N LYS A 386 7.74 9.23 4.66
CA LYS A 386 7.94 7.78 4.58
C LYS A 386 8.07 7.26 3.16
N PHE A 387 7.43 7.91 2.19
CA PHE A 387 7.65 7.67 0.77
C PHE A 387 9.12 7.89 0.41
N ALA A 388 9.70 9.04 0.79
CA ALA A 388 11.08 9.37 0.49
C ALA A 388 12.08 8.52 1.29
N ASN A 389 11.87 8.38 2.61
CA ASN A 389 12.85 7.76 3.51
C ASN A 389 12.74 6.24 3.62
N VAL A 390 11.58 5.65 3.30
CA VAL A 390 11.38 4.19 3.33
C VAL A 390 11.22 3.63 1.93
N LYS A 391 10.20 4.06 1.18
CA LYS A 391 9.87 3.45 -0.13
C LYS A 391 10.92 3.75 -1.20
N CYS A 392 11.29 5.01 -1.41
CA CYS A 392 12.33 5.42 -2.34
C CYS A 392 13.70 4.86 -1.94
N ARG A 393 14.04 4.90 -0.65
CA ARG A 393 15.27 4.30 -0.13
C ARG A 393 15.35 2.79 -0.40
N SER A 394 14.26 2.06 -0.19
CA SER A 394 14.21 0.61 -0.38
C SER A 394 14.16 0.20 -1.85
N SER A 395 13.49 0.99 -2.70
CA SER A 395 13.32 0.69 -4.12
C SER A 395 14.44 1.24 -5.02
N GLY A 396 15.21 2.21 -4.52
CA GLY A 396 16.14 3.01 -5.33
C GLY A 396 15.46 4.05 -6.24
N LEU A 397 14.11 4.14 -6.23
CA LEU A 397 13.36 5.09 -7.05
C LEU A 397 13.48 6.52 -6.51
N ARG A 398 13.43 7.50 -7.40
CA ARG A 398 13.50 8.93 -7.06
C ARG A 398 12.34 9.69 -7.72
N PRO A 399 11.56 10.48 -6.95
CA PRO A 399 10.51 11.30 -7.54
C PRO A 399 11.13 12.42 -8.40
N SER A 400 10.54 12.63 -9.57
CA SER A 400 10.85 13.75 -10.48
C SER A 400 10.08 15.02 -10.11
N CYS A 401 8.93 14.88 -9.45
CA CYS A 401 8.07 15.99 -9.02
C CYS A 401 7.18 15.52 -7.87
N ALA A 402 6.78 16.45 -7.02
CA ALA A 402 5.78 16.24 -5.98
C ALA A 402 4.64 17.25 -6.11
N VAL A 403 3.40 16.76 -6.01
CA VAL A 403 2.20 17.58 -5.98
C VAL A 403 1.70 17.67 -4.54
N VAL A 404 1.55 18.88 -4.00
CA VAL A 404 0.98 19.11 -2.66
C VAL A 404 -0.46 19.61 -2.82
N VAL A 405 -1.41 18.78 -2.41
CA VAL A 405 -2.84 19.10 -2.50
C VAL A 405 -3.30 19.88 -1.26
N ALA A 406 -4.05 20.95 -1.50
CA ALA A 406 -4.69 21.76 -0.47
C ALA A 406 -6.10 22.19 -0.91
N THR A 407 -6.94 22.55 0.07
CA THR A 407 -8.27 23.13 -0.18
C THR A 407 -8.43 24.36 0.72
N VAL A 408 -9.18 25.35 0.24
CA VAL A 408 -9.42 26.59 1.00
C VAL A 408 -10.05 26.30 2.36
N ARG A 409 -11.07 25.43 2.40
CA ARG A 409 -11.77 25.09 3.64
C ARG A 409 -10.88 24.38 4.66
N ALA A 410 -10.02 23.45 4.22
CA ALA A 410 -9.07 22.79 5.12
C ALA A 410 -8.05 23.78 5.69
N LEU A 411 -7.57 24.73 4.87
CA LEU A 411 -6.68 25.79 5.34
C LEU A 411 -7.37 26.73 6.32
N LYS A 412 -8.64 27.12 6.07
CA LYS A 412 -9.44 27.87 7.06
C LYS A 412 -9.56 27.12 8.40
N MET A 413 -9.69 25.80 8.38
CA MET A 413 -9.71 25.00 9.61
C MET A 413 -8.36 25.06 10.35
N HIS A 414 -7.24 24.96 9.63
CA HIS A 414 -5.89 25.15 10.21
C HIS A 414 -5.67 26.57 10.75
N GLY A 415 -6.44 27.56 10.28
CA GLY A 415 -6.45 28.92 10.80
C GLY A 415 -7.20 29.10 12.12
N GLY A 416 -7.77 28.04 12.70
CA GLY A 416 -8.56 28.10 13.92
C GLY A 416 -10.08 28.11 13.69
N GLY A 417 -10.53 27.62 12.53
CA GLY A 417 -11.95 27.55 12.22
C GLY A 417 -12.75 26.62 13.16
N PRO A 418 -14.09 26.75 13.22
CA PRO A 418 -14.94 25.95 14.11
C PRO A 418 -14.82 24.44 13.92
N LYS A 419 -14.98 23.65 14.98
CA LYS A 419 -14.85 22.19 14.92
C LYS A 419 -15.88 21.57 13.97
N VAL A 420 -15.41 20.78 13.01
CA VAL A 420 -16.26 20.02 12.08
C VAL A 420 -16.70 18.70 12.72
N VAL A 421 -18.00 18.42 12.66
CA VAL A 421 -18.61 17.18 13.15
C VAL A 421 -19.33 16.50 11.99
N ALA A 422 -19.00 15.24 11.73
CA ALA A 422 -19.62 14.47 10.66
C ALA A 422 -21.16 14.44 10.81
N GLY A 423 -21.87 14.67 9.71
CA GLY A 423 -23.34 14.70 9.67
C GLY A 423 -23.98 16.02 10.10
N LYS A 424 -23.21 17.01 10.57
CA LYS A 424 -23.72 18.38 10.80
C LYS A 424 -23.41 19.29 9.61
N ALA A 425 -24.25 20.32 9.44
CA ALA A 425 -23.98 21.39 8.47
C ALA A 425 -22.62 22.05 8.78
N LEU A 426 -21.91 22.44 7.71
CA LEU A 426 -20.67 23.18 7.86
C LEU A 426 -20.95 24.60 8.32
N ASP A 427 -20.09 25.11 9.19
CA ASP A 427 -20.11 26.49 9.64
C ASP A 427 -19.86 27.46 8.48
N ASP A 428 -20.47 28.65 8.55
CA ASP A 428 -20.34 29.70 7.52
C ASP A 428 -18.90 30.15 7.30
N ALA A 429 -18.03 30.00 8.32
CA ALA A 429 -16.60 30.23 8.18
C ALA A 429 -15.94 29.36 7.08
N TYR A 430 -16.55 28.23 6.72
CA TYR A 430 -16.06 27.32 5.67
C TYR A 430 -16.76 27.51 4.33
N THR A 431 -17.99 28.03 4.31
CA THR A 431 -18.81 28.18 3.09
C THR A 431 -18.88 29.61 2.57
N SER A 432 -18.37 30.58 3.32
CA SER A 432 -18.22 31.98 2.91
C SER A 432 -16.75 32.38 2.83
N GLU A 433 -16.46 33.45 2.09
CA GLU A 433 -15.11 34.02 2.01
C GLU A 433 -14.61 34.44 3.39
N ASN A 434 -13.42 33.99 3.76
CA ASN A 434 -12.75 34.48 4.97
C ASN A 434 -11.23 34.50 4.80
N LEU A 435 -10.73 35.58 4.19
CA LEU A 435 -9.30 35.76 3.91
C LEU A 435 -8.44 35.81 5.18
N ALA A 436 -8.95 36.36 6.28
CA ALA A 436 -8.22 36.43 7.54
C ALA A 436 -7.99 35.04 8.14
N LEU A 437 -9.05 34.24 8.21
CA LEU A 437 -8.99 32.86 8.69
C LEU A 437 -8.13 31.98 7.77
N LEU A 438 -8.30 32.13 6.46
CA LEU A 438 -7.49 31.42 5.48
C LEU A 438 -6.00 31.76 5.66
N LYS A 439 -5.67 33.06 5.76
CA LYS A 439 -4.30 33.53 5.98
C LYS A 439 -3.67 32.95 7.23
N ALA A 440 -4.44 32.83 8.32
CA ALA A 440 -3.97 32.21 9.56
C ALA A 440 -3.61 30.72 9.40
N GLY A 441 -4.24 30.00 8.45
CA GLY A 441 -3.97 28.59 8.18
C GLY A 441 -2.91 28.29 7.11
N LEU A 442 -2.54 29.29 6.28
CA LEU A 442 -1.48 29.15 5.27
C LEU A 442 -0.13 28.63 5.78
N PRO A 443 0.32 28.91 7.02
CA PRO A 443 1.55 28.33 7.55
C PRO A 443 1.63 26.81 7.45
N ASN A 444 0.49 26.10 7.51
CA ASN A 444 0.43 24.66 7.29
C ASN A 444 0.90 24.28 5.87
N LEU A 445 0.27 24.85 4.83
CA LEU A 445 0.69 24.63 3.43
C LEU A 445 2.14 25.03 3.18
N VAL A 446 2.54 26.21 3.67
CA VAL A 446 3.91 26.73 3.53
C VAL A 446 4.91 25.71 4.09
N ARG A 447 4.63 25.13 5.26
CA ARG A 447 5.50 24.13 5.86
C ARG A 447 5.57 22.86 5.03
N HIS A 448 4.45 22.38 4.49
CA HIS A 448 4.44 21.19 3.63
C HIS A 448 5.23 21.39 2.34
N VAL A 449 5.12 22.55 1.69
CA VAL A 449 5.95 22.91 0.52
C VAL A 449 7.42 22.89 0.88
N GLN A 450 7.81 23.55 1.97
CA GLN A 450 9.21 23.59 2.44
C GLN A 450 9.74 22.19 2.77
N ASN A 451 8.94 21.34 3.42
CA ASN A 451 9.33 19.97 3.75
C ASN A 451 9.67 19.16 2.51
N VAL A 452 8.83 19.22 1.47
CA VAL A 452 9.06 18.50 0.22
C VAL A 452 10.30 19.04 -0.50
N ARG A 453 10.48 20.37 -0.55
CA ARG A 453 11.65 21.02 -1.17
C ARG A 453 12.98 20.60 -0.54
N ARG A 454 13.01 20.28 0.76
CA ARG A 454 14.23 19.80 1.45
C ARG A 454 14.78 18.51 0.85
N TYR A 455 13.97 17.73 0.14
CA TYR A 455 14.41 16.52 -0.56
C TYR A 455 14.93 16.80 -1.99
N GLY A 456 15.03 18.08 -2.39
CA GLY A 456 15.49 18.46 -3.72
C GLY A 456 14.49 18.16 -4.84
N VAL A 457 13.21 17.94 -4.50
CA VAL A 457 12.14 17.60 -5.44
C VAL A 457 11.37 18.87 -5.81
N PRO A 458 11.14 19.16 -7.10
CA PRO A 458 10.24 20.23 -7.54
C PRO A 458 8.83 20.05 -6.98
N VAL A 459 8.21 21.15 -6.56
CA VAL A 459 6.89 21.12 -5.90
C VAL A 459 5.86 21.89 -6.71
N VAL A 460 4.73 21.26 -7.00
CA VAL A 460 3.55 21.93 -7.57
C VAL A 460 2.44 21.88 -6.53
N VAL A 461 1.78 22.99 -6.25
CA VAL A 461 0.60 23.01 -5.36
C VAL A 461 -0.67 22.90 -6.20
N ALA A 462 -1.52 21.94 -5.86
CA ALA A 462 -2.85 21.79 -6.44
C ALA A 462 -3.89 22.28 -5.43
N VAL A 463 -4.58 23.37 -5.77
CA VAL A 463 -5.66 23.95 -4.97
C VAL A 463 -6.98 23.37 -5.46
N ASN A 464 -7.42 22.28 -4.83
CA ASN A 464 -8.68 21.61 -5.15
C ASN A 464 -9.84 22.53 -4.75
N THR A 465 -10.63 22.92 -5.75
CA THR A 465 -11.65 23.95 -5.59
C THR A 465 -12.99 23.35 -5.17
N PHE A 466 -13.66 24.01 -4.21
CA PHE A 466 -15.07 23.80 -3.91
C PHE A 466 -15.93 24.94 -4.47
N THR A 467 -17.23 24.68 -4.63
CA THR A 467 -18.19 25.66 -5.21
C THR A 467 -18.30 26.97 -4.44
N THR A 468 -17.89 27.02 -3.18
CA THR A 468 -17.94 28.21 -2.33
C THR A 468 -16.64 28.99 -2.31
N ASP A 469 -15.56 28.44 -2.87
CA ASP A 469 -14.25 29.08 -2.79
C ASP A 469 -14.21 30.27 -3.75
N THR A 470 -13.79 31.43 -3.26
CA THR A 470 -13.70 32.64 -4.09
C THR A 470 -12.36 32.71 -4.82
N ASP A 471 -12.31 33.48 -5.92
CA ASP A 471 -11.06 33.70 -6.64
C ASP A 471 -10.01 34.39 -5.75
N ALA A 472 -10.42 35.25 -4.81
CA ALA A 472 -9.53 35.88 -3.85
C ALA A 472 -8.91 34.87 -2.87
N GLU A 473 -9.70 33.94 -2.33
CA GLU A 473 -9.19 32.86 -1.49
C GLU A 473 -8.19 31.97 -2.23
N ILE A 474 -8.54 31.57 -3.46
CA ILE A 474 -7.66 30.74 -4.30
C ILE A 474 -6.35 31.48 -4.61
N GLN A 475 -6.43 32.76 -4.96
CA GLN A 475 -5.25 33.57 -5.26
C GLN A 475 -4.33 33.71 -4.04
N LEU A 476 -4.89 33.92 -2.85
CA LEU A 476 -4.13 33.99 -1.61
C LEU A 476 -3.36 32.69 -1.31
N VAL A 477 -3.96 31.53 -1.57
CA VAL A 477 -3.28 30.22 -1.43
C VAL A 477 -2.12 30.10 -2.42
N ARG A 478 -2.33 30.50 -3.69
CA ARG A 478 -1.32 30.42 -4.74
C ARG A 478 -0.11 31.30 -4.44
N GLU A 479 -0.34 32.53 -3.99
CA GLU A 479 0.72 33.47 -3.62
C GLU A 479 1.57 32.92 -2.47
N ALA A 480 0.94 32.37 -1.42
CA ALA A 480 1.67 31.78 -0.31
C ALA A 480 2.48 30.53 -0.72
N ALA A 481 1.93 29.69 -1.61
CA ALA A 481 2.63 28.52 -2.14
C ALA A 481 3.88 28.92 -2.95
N LEU A 482 3.75 29.90 -3.85
CA LEU A 482 4.87 30.41 -4.65
C LEU A 482 5.92 31.09 -3.77
N ALA A 483 5.51 31.87 -2.76
CA ALA A 483 6.42 32.48 -1.79
C ALA A 483 7.17 31.43 -0.95
N ALA A 484 6.57 30.27 -0.67
CA ALA A 484 7.25 29.13 -0.05
C ALA A 484 8.23 28.40 -1.00
N GLY A 485 8.22 28.77 -2.28
CA GLY A 485 9.07 28.29 -3.35
C GLY A 485 8.55 27.04 -4.05
N ALA A 486 7.22 26.84 -4.08
CA ALA A 486 6.61 25.96 -5.06
C ALA A 486 6.94 26.46 -6.48
N SER A 487 7.18 25.54 -7.41
CA SER A 487 7.43 25.83 -8.82
C SER A 487 6.18 26.33 -9.53
N ALA A 488 5.00 25.90 -9.08
CA ALA A 488 3.70 26.37 -9.55
C ALA A 488 2.63 26.16 -8.47
N ALA A 489 1.53 26.92 -8.58
CA ALA A 489 0.32 26.72 -7.79
C ALA A 489 -0.91 26.88 -8.70
N CYS A 490 -1.67 25.80 -8.86
CA CYS A 490 -2.74 25.67 -9.84
C CYS A 490 -4.09 25.46 -9.15
N ARG A 491 -5.12 26.16 -9.63
CA ARG A 491 -6.52 25.84 -9.31
C ARG A 491 -6.89 24.55 -10.03
N THR A 492 -7.55 23.63 -9.35
CA THR A 492 -8.02 22.37 -9.94
C THR A 492 -9.49 22.13 -9.62
N SER A 493 -10.20 21.52 -10.58
CA SER A 493 -11.62 21.18 -10.50
C SER A 493 -11.89 19.73 -10.89
N VAL A 494 -10.88 18.87 -10.76
CA VAL A 494 -10.88 17.44 -11.13
C VAL A 494 -12.09 16.63 -10.65
N TRP A 495 -12.65 16.98 -9.49
CA TRP A 495 -13.87 16.35 -8.98
C TRP A 495 -15.08 16.62 -9.88
N ALA A 496 -15.21 17.86 -10.36
CA ALA A 496 -16.32 18.27 -11.20
C ALA A 496 -16.03 18.05 -12.69
N ASP A 497 -14.80 18.27 -13.15
CA ASP A 497 -14.44 18.36 -14.57
C ASP A 497 -13.62 17.17 -15.09
N GLY A 498 -13.34 16.17 -14.25
CA GLY A 498 -12.52 15.03 -14.63
C GLY A 498 -11.11 15.45 -15.02
N GLY A 499 -10.55 14.86 -16.08
CA GLY A 499 -9.20 15.19 -16.54
C GLY A 499 -9.07 16.61 -17.11
N ALA A 500 -10.16 17.25 -17.55
CA ALA A 500 -10.10 18.62 -18.08
C ALA A 500 -9.85 19.67 -16.97
N GLY A 501 -10.12 19.33 -15.71
CA GLY A 501 -9.97 20.23 -14.56
C GLY A 501 -8.62 20.16 -13.85
N ALA A 502 -7.61 19.50 -14.41
CA ALA A 502 -6.31 19.26 -13.80
C ALA A 502 -5.15 19.94 -14.53
#